data_AF-A0A8S0RZ43-F1
#
_entry.id   AF-A0A8S0RZ43-F1
#
_cell.length_a   1.000
_cell.length_b   1.000
_cell.length_c   1.000
_cell.angle_alpha   90.00
_cell.angle_beta   90.00
_cell.angle_gamma   90.00
#
_symmetry.space_group_name_H-M   'P 1'
#
loop_
_entity.id
_entity.type
_entity.pdbx_description
1 polymer ?
#
loop_
_entity_poly.entity_id
_entity_poly.type
_entity_poly.pdbx_seq_one_letter_code
_entity_poly.pdbx_strand_id
1 'polypeptide(L)'
;MMNLVAIRPNVAPKDGVFDFNLSQCEAVLPAGTIDHAAEQLHKQLPKWQETREGAGARYREVIKALADKYPSENLLLVTHGEGVGVAVCGFMEEVEKVRELEYCAYSHSRRPIVFGENESFTAGDLIGLHEGQVGITYITCDSNVVSNDSPKKTNIT
;
A
#
# COMPACT_ATOMS: atom_id res chain seq x y z
N MET A 1 9.26 1.37 -3.86
CA MET A 1 10.67 1.14 -3.53
C MET A 1 11.54 1.77 -4.61
N MET A 2 12.48 2.64 -4.27
CA MET A 2 13.37 3.38 -5.18
C MET A 2 14.75 2.73 -5.22
N ASN A 3 14.85 1.54 -5.82
CA ASN A 3 16.10 0.83 -5.99
C ASN A 3 16.05 -0.13 -7.19
N LEU A 4 17.14 -0.86 -7.41
CA LEU A 4 17.29 -1.80 -8.53
C LEU A 4 16.46 -3.10 -8.41
N VAL A 5 15.85 -3.35 -7.25
CA VAL A 5 14.93 -4.48 -7.08
C VAL A 5 13.60 -4.16 -7.78
N ALA A 6 13.11 -2.93 -7.62
CA ALA A 6 11.84 -2.49 -8.19
C ALA A 6 11.97 -1.83 -9.57
N ILE A 7 13.09 -1.18 -9.85
CA ILE A 7 13.30 -0.39 -11.07
C ILE A 7 14.41 -1.03 -11.90
N ARG A 8 14.11 -1.33 -13.18
CA ARG A 8 15.05 -2.02 -14.07
C ARG A 8 16.32 -1.18 -14.28
N PRO A 9 17.52 -1.79 -14.32
CA PRO A 9 18.78 -1.06 -14.44
C PRO A 9 18.87 -0.12 -15.64
N ASN A 10 18.23 -0.45 -16.76
CA ASN A 10 18.27 0.34 -17.99
C ASN A 10 17.45 1.63 -17.94
N VAL A 11 16.54 1.77 -16.97
CA VAL A 11 15.70 2.96 -16.76
C VAL A 11 15.96 3.62 -15.40
N ALA A 12 16.90 3.09 -14.62
CA ALA A 12 17.30 3.67 -13.36
C ALA A 12 18.05 5.01 -13.57
N PRO A 13 17.93 5.98 -12.63
CA PRO A 13 18.71 7.21 -12.67
C PRO A 13 20.21 6.89 -12.61
N LYS A 14 20.96 7.37 -13.61
CA LYS A 14 22.40 7.12 -13.74
C LYS A 14 23.23 7.91 -12.73
N ASP A 15 22.73 9.07 -12.34
CA ASP A 15 23.31 9.97 -11.34
C ASP A 15 22.81 9.67 -9.91
N GLY A 16 21.89 8.72 -9.76
CA GLY A 16 21.26 8.38 -8.48
C GLY A 16 20.33 9.48 -7.96
N VAL A 17 20.01 10.49 -8.75
CA VAL A 17 19.05 11.55 -8.39
C VAL A 17 17.68 11.13 -8.90
N PHE A 18 16.77 10.88 -7.96
CA PHE A 18 15.37 10.59 -8.26
C PHE A 18 14.51 11.67 -7.58
N ASP A 19 14.17 12.70 -8.35
CA ASP A 19 13.39 13.85 -7.87
C ASP A 19 12.36 14.27 -8.92
N PHE A 20 11.30 14.95 -8.48
CA PHE A 20 10.26 15.51 -9.33
C PHE A 20 10.32 17.03 -9.29
N ASN A 21 10.52 17.66 -10.45
CA ASN A 21 10.32 19.09 -10.55
C ASN A 21 8.82 19.37 -10.78
N LEU A 22 8.12 19.72 -9.69
CA LEU A 22 6.67 19.99 -9.73
C LEU A 22 6.31 21.06 -10.77
N SER A 23 7.07 22.15 -10.86
CA SER A 23 6.80 23.20 -11.86
C SER A 23 6.95 22.69 -13.30
N GLN A 24 7.89 21.78 -13.56
CA GLN A 24 7.98 21.12 -14.87
C GLN A 24 6.80 20.17 -15.11
N CYS A 25 6.35 19.45 -14.09
CA CYS A 25 5.14 18.62 -14.19
C CYS A 25 3.90 19.46 -14.50
N GLU A 26 3.69 20.59 -13.81
CA GLU A 26 2.57 21.50 -14.04
C GLU A 26 2.56 22.09 -15.45
N ALA A 27 3.73 22.34 -16.01
CA ALA A 27 3.86 22.87 -17.36
C ALA A 27 3.41 21.87 -18.45
N VAL A 28 3.47 20.57 -18.17
CA VAL A 28 3.13 19.51 -19.15
C VAL A 28 1.81 18.82 -18.86
N LEU A 29 1.35 18.80 -17.61
CA LEU A 29 0.10 18.20 -17.20
C LEU A 29 -1.08 19.15 -17.50
N PRO A 30 -2.27 18.61 -17.83
CA PRO A 30 -3.47 19.44 -17.98
C PRO A 30 -3.74 20.31 -16.74
N ALA A 31 -4.23 21.54 -16.97
CA ALA A 31 -4.59 22.44 -15.88
C ALA A 31 -5.59 21.77 -14.92
N GLY A 32 -5.34 21.89 -13.61
CA GLY A 32 -6.14 21.25 -12.57
C GLY A 32 -5.76 19.79 -12.24
N THR A 33 -4.72 19.23 -12.88
CA THR A 33 -4.21 17.89 -12.53
C THR A 33 -3.51 17.87 -11.18
N ILE A 34 -2.79 18.94 -10.83
CA ILE A 34 -2.09 19.04 -9.55
C ILE A 34 -3.02 19.67 -8.53
N ASP A 35 -3.32 18.92 -7.48
CA ASP A 35 -4.01 19.43 -6.31
C ASP A 35 -3.00 20.04 -5.33
N HIS A 36 -3.00 21.36 -5.26
CA HIS A 36 -2.13 22.10 -4.35
C HIS A 36 -2.63 22.11 -2.90
N ALA A 37 -3.85 21.63 -2.63
CA ALA A 37 -4.36 21.45 -1.27
C ALA A 37 -3.85 20.15 -0.63
N ALA A 38 -3.35 19.21 -1.43
CA ALA A 38 -2.79 17.96 -0.94
C ALA A 38 -1.45 18.18 -0.23
N GLU A 39 -1.39 17.81 1.05
CA GLU A 39 -0.16 17.89 1.84
C GLU A 39 0.65 16.60 1.74
N GLN A 40 1.95 16.72 1.47
CA GLN A 40 2.87 15.59 1.51
C GLN A 40 3.13 15.18 2.97
N LEU A 41 2.92 13.90 3.29
CA LEU A 41 3.29 13.37 4.60
C LEU A 41 4.80 13.47 4.86
N HIS A 42 5.60 13.11 3.86
CA HIS A 42 7.05 13.27 3.88
C HIS A 42 7.45 14.45 3.00
N LYS A 43 8.16 15.42 3.58
CA LYS A 43 8.67 16.60 2.87
C LYS A 43 9.78 16.29 1.86
N GLN A 44 10.38 15.10 1.95
CA GLN A 44 11.45 14.65 1.09
C GLN A 44 11.06 13.33 0.45
N LEU A 45 11.37 13.18 -0.84
CA LEU A 45 11.24 11.92 -1.53
C LEU A 45 12.24 10.89 -0.98
N PRO A 46 11.89 9.59 -1.06
CA PRO A 46 12.85 8.53 -0.76
C PRO A 46 14.09 8.65 -1.65
N LYS A 47 15.27 8.51 -1.04
CA LYS A 47 16.53 8.52 -1.77
C LYS A 47 16.65 7.26 -2.63
N TRP A 48 17.38 7.38 -3.74
CA TRP A 48 17.76 6.25 -4.56
C TRP A 48 18.54 5.21 -3.74
N GLN A 49 18.34 3.93 -4.06
CA GLN A 49 18.84 2.78 -3.31
C GLN A 49 18.27 2.64 -1.89
N GLU A 50 17.02 3.04 -1.66
CA GLU A 50 16.36 2.72 -0.38
C GLU A 50 16.35 1.20 -0.12
N THR A 51 16.55 0.80 1.14
CA THR A 51 16.44 -0.60 1.54
C THR A 51 14.98 -1.05 1.49
N ARG A 52 14.74 -2.36 1.38
CA ARG A 52 13.38 -2.90 1.40
C ARG A 52 12.70 -2.61 2.73
N GLU A 53 13.43 -2.76 3.82
CA GLU A 53 12.95 -2.52 5.18
C GLU A 53 12.63 -1.03 5.38
N GLY A 54 13.45 -0.12 4.84
CA GLY A 54 13.20 1.32 4.88
C GLY A 54 11.98 1.73 4.04
N ALA A 55 11.84 1.17 2.83
CA ALA A 55 10.65 1.38 2.02
C ALA A 55 9.39 0.86 2.72
N GLY A 56 9.47 -0.33 3.33
CA GLY A 56 8.37 -0.95 4.06
C GLY A 56 7.92 -0.12 5.26
N ALA A 57 8.87 0.37 6.06
CA ALA A 57 8.56 1.27 7.18
C ALA A 57 7.82 2.53 6.70
N ARG A 58 8.29 3.14 5.61
CA ARG A 58 7.67 4.34 5.01
C ARG A 58 6.26 4.07 4.48
N TYR A 59 6.04 2.96 3.78
CA TYR A 59 4.69 2.60 3.33
C TYR A 59 3.74 2.39 4.51
N ARG A 60 4.18 1.68 5.56
CA ARG A 60 3.37 1.43 6.76
C ARG A 60 3.01 2.72 7.48
N GLU A 61 3.98 3.63 7.61
CA GLU A 61 3.78 4.95 8.20
C GLU A 61 2.75 5.76 7.41
N VAL A 62 2.87 5.81 6.07
CA VAL A 62 1.91 6.51 5.20
C VAL A 62 0.50 5.97 5.38
N ILE A 63 0.34 4.64 5.36
CA ILE A 63 -0.98 4.01 5.51
C ILE A 63 -1.60 4.35 6.88
N LYS A 64 -0.83 4.24 7.96
CA LYS A 64 -1.28 4.59 9.31
C LYS A 64 -1.63 6.07 9.43
N ALA A 65 -0.74 6.96 8.99
CA ALA A 65 -0.95 8.40 9.10
C ALA A 65 -2.18 8.87 8.32
N LEU A 66 -2.46 8.31 7.14
CA LEU A 66 -3.67 8.62 6.38
C LEU A 66 -4.92 8.09 7.08
N ALA A 67 -4.89 6.85 7.59
CA ALA A 67 -6.00 6.27 8.35
C ALA A 67 -6.29 7.04 9.65
N ASP A 68 -5.26 7.61 10.29
CA ASP A 68 -5.40 8.45 11.49
C ASP A 68 -5.86 9.88 11.18
N LYS A 69 -5.49 10.43 10.01
CA LYS A 69 -5.95 11.75 9.55
C LYS A 69 -7.43 11.73 9.18
N TYR A 70 -7.93 10.62 8.64
CA TYR A 70 -9.32 10.47 8.20
C TYR A 70 -10.00 9.24 8.84
N PRO A 71 -10.16 9.22 10.17
CA PRO A 71 -10.53 8.00 10.90
C PRO A 71 -12.00 7.60 10.70
N SER A 72 -12.84 8.49 10.17
CA SER A 72 -14.26 8.23 9.87
C SER A 72 -14.54 8.04 8.38
N GLU A 73 -13.50 7.99 7.53
CA GLU A 73 -13.64 7.90 6.08
C GLU A 73 -13.17 6.55 5.54
N ASN A 74 -13.71 6.15 4.39
CA ASN A 74 -13.19 5.01 3.64
C ASN A 74 -12.07 5.50 2.71
N LEU A 75 -10.87 4.98 2.89
CA LEU A 75 -9.70 5.36 2.11
C LEU A 75 -9.39 4.31 1.03
N LEU A 76 -9.19 4.78 -0.21
CA LEU A 76 -8.64 3.98 -1.30
C LEU A 76 -7.19 4.40 -1.55
N LEU A 77 -6.24 3.51 -1.28
CA LEU A 77 -4.81 3.77 -1.48
C LEU A 77 -4.32 3.01 -2.72
N VAL A 78 -4.03 3.74 -3.79
CA VAL A 78 -3.48 3.17 -5.03
C VAL A 78 -1.95 3.25 -4.99
N THR A 79 -1.29 2.10 -5.13
CA THR A 79 0.18 1.98 -4.99
C THR A 79 0.74 0.85 -5.87
N HIS A 80 2.03 0.55 -5.72
CA HIS A 80 2.69 -0.59 -6.35
C HIS A 80 2.64 -1.84 -5.46
N GLY A 81 3.00 -3.00 -6.01
CA GLY A 81 2.97 -4.28 -5.30
C GLY A 81 3.66 -4.26 -3.94
N GLU A 82 4.80 -3.58 -3.79
CA GLU A 82 5.48 -3.45 -2.49
C GLU A 82 4.58 -2.81 -1.42
N GLY A 83 3.81 -1.78 -1.77
CA GLY A 83 2.91 -1.12 -0.84
C GLY A 83 1.75 -2.02 -0.41
N VAL A 84 1.20 -2.81 -1.35
CA VAL A 84 0.18 -3.83 -1.04
C VAL A 84 0.76 -4.91 -0.12
N GLY A 85 1.96 -5.40 -0.43
CA GLY A 85 2.65 -6.41 0.39
C GLY A 85 2.90 -5.93 1.82
N VAL A 86 3.32 -4.67 1.98
CA VAL A 86 3.49 -4.03 3.30
C VAL A 86 2.17 -3.91 4.05
N ALA A 87 1.07 -3.59 3.37
CA ALA A 87 -0.24 -3.53 4.00
C ALA A 87 -0.68 -4.90 4.54
N VAL A 88 -0.53 -5.95 3.73
CA VAL A 88 -0.86 -7.32 4.13
C VAL A 88 0.00 -7.76 5.32
N CYS A 89 1.32 -7.80 5.18
CA CYS A 89 2.22 -8.22 6.26
C CYS A 89 2.18 -7.31 7.49
N GLY A 90 1.83 -6.04 7.31
CA GLY A 90 1.83 -5.05 8.39
C GLY A 90 0.56 -5.02 9.23
N PHE A 91 -0.56 -5.54 8.71
CA PHE A 91 -1.87 -5.49 9.35
C PHE A 91 -2.53 -6.86 9.51
N MET A 92 -1.87 -7.94 9.06
CA MET A 92 -2.31 -9.33 9.26
C MET A 92 -1.20 -10.09 9.97
N GLU A 93 -1.38 -10.31 11.27
CA GLU A 93 -0.33 -10.84 12.16
C GLU A 93 0.10 -12.26 11.79
N GLU A 94 -0.81 -13.03 11.20
CA GLU A 94 -0.57 -14.38 10.72
C GLU A 94 0.22 -14.44 9.42
N VAL A 95 0.40 -13.33 8.69
CA VAL A 95 1.09 -13.31 7.40
C VAL A 95 2.57 -12.97 7.58
N GLU A 96 3.42 -13.97 7.40
CA GLU A 96 4.88 -13.80 7.45
C GLU A 96 5.39 -13.02 6.23
N LYS A 97 4.93 -13.40 5.02
CA LYS A 97 5.46 -12.85 3.78
C LYS A 97 4.51 -12.99 2.60
N VAL A 98 4.36 -11.93 1.81
CA VAL A 98 3.74 -11.99 0.48
C VAL A 98 4.72 -12.60 -0.55
N ARG A 99 4.26 -13.63 -1.28
CA ARG A 99 5.02 -14.30 -2.34
C ARG A 99 4.78 -13.67 -3.71
N GLU A 100 3.51 -13.51 -4.07
CA GLU A 100 3.09 -13.07 -5.40
C GLU A 100 1.90 -12.12 -5.30
N LEU A 101 1.87 -11.16 -6.21
CA LEU A 101 0.81 -10.17 -6.38
C LEU A 101 0.46 -10.08 -7.85
N GLU A 102 -0.82 -10.29 -8.16
CA GLU A 102 -1.35 -10.10 -9.51
C GLU A 102 -1.51 -8.61 -9.86
N TYR A 103 -1.70 -8.34 -11.14
CA TYR A 103 -2.04 -6.99 -11.58
C TYR A 103 -3.42 -6.59 -11.02
N CYS A 104 -3.52 -5.38 -10.47
CA CYS A 104 -4.70 -4.89 -9.74
C CYS A 104 -5.07 -5.70 -8.49
N ALA A 105 -4.11 -6.46 -7.91
CA ALA A 105 -4.30 -7.06 -6.61
C ALA A 105 -4.56 -5.98 -5.53
N TYR A 106 -5.42 -6.32 -4.56
CA TYR A 106 -5.77 -5.41 -3.48
C TYR A 106 -5.97 -6.16 -2.16
N SER A 107 -5.76 -5.44 -1.07
CA SER A 107 -6.04 -5.89 0.29
C SER A 107 -6.94 -4.89 1.00
N HIS A 108 -7.86 -5.38 1.82
CA HIS A 108 -8.75 -4.56 2.64
C HIS A 108 -8.34 -4.66 4.11
N SER A 109 -8.26 -3.51 4.78
CA SER A 109 -8.07 -3.41 6.23
C SER A 109 -9.17 -2.54 6.84
N ARG A 110 -9.58 -2.86 8.06
CA ARG A 110 -10.55 -2.08 8.85
C ARG A 110 -9.94 -1.69 10.19
N ARG A 111 -10.48 -0.69 10.85
CA ARG A 111 -10.18 -0.38 12.25
C ARG A 111 -11.49 -0.25 13.04
N PRO A 112 -11.51 -0.63 14.33
CA PRO A 112 -12.68 -0.40 15.16
C PRO A 112 -12.82 1.10 15.46
N ILE A 113 -14.06 1.59 15.38
CA ILE A 113 -14.44 2.93 15.83
C ILE A 113 -15.31 2.77 17.08
N VAL A 114 -14.90 3.38 18.18
CA VAL A 114 -15.63 3.34 19.46
C VAL A 114 -16.19 4.72 19.72
N PHE A 115 -17.52 4.82 19.75
CA PHE A 115 -18.21 6.08 20.04
C PHE A 115 -18.27 6.31 21.55
N GLY A 116 -17.87 7.51 21.97
CA GLY A 116 -18.01 8.01 23.33
C GLY A 116 -19.22 8.92 23.49
N GLU A 117 -19.26 9.65 24.59
CA GLU A 117 -20.28 10.68 24.82
C GLU A 117 -20.06 11.90 23.90
N ASN A 118 -21.13 12.66 23.64
CA ASN A 118 -21.09 13.93 22.90
C ASN A 118 -20.46 13.84 21.51
N GLU A 119 -20.82 12.82 20.72
CA GLU A 119 -20.35 12.61 19.34
C GLU A 119 -18.83 12.42 19.21
N SER A 120 -18.12 12.22 20.32
CA SER A 120 -16.71 11.85 20.30
C SER A 120 -16.55 10.39 19.85
N PHE A 121 -15.41 10.10 19.24
CA PHE A 121 -15.04 8.72 18.95
C PHE A 121 -13.53 8.53 19.04
N THR A 122 -13.12 7.29 19.29
CA THR A 122 -11.73 6.84 19.20
C THR A 122 -11.63 5.77 18.13
N ALA A 123 -10.46 5.70 17.50
CA ALA A 123 -10.22 4.78 16.41
C ALA A 123 -9.06 3.86 16.78
N GLY A 124 -9.28 2.55 16.77
CA GLY A 124 -8.25 1.55 17.12
C GLY A 124 -7.25 1.33 15.98
N ASP A 125 -6.39 0.32 16.11
CA ASP A 125 -5.43 -0.04 15.07
C ASP A 125 -6.10 -0.65 13.83
N LEU A 126 -5.40 -0.56 12.69
CA LEU A 126 -5.77 -1.24 11.44
C LEU A 126 -5.57 -2.75 11.57
N ILE A 127 -6.56 -3.49 11.10
CA ILE A 127 -6.64 -4.95 11.07
C ILE A 127 -6.96 -5.37 9.63
N GLY A 128 -6.10 -6.16 9.01
CA GLY A 128 -6.33 -6.74 7.68
C GLY A 128 -7.44 -7.79 7.68
N LEU A 129 -8.10 -7.95 6.53
CA LEU A 129 -9.20 -8.89 6.34
C LEU A 129 -8.81 -9.98 5.34
N HIS A 130 -9.02 -11.26 5.70
CA HIS A 130 -8.78 -12.38 4.79
C HIS A 130 -9.76 -12.38 3.62
N GLU A 131 -11.04 -12.19 3.89
CA GLU A 131 -12.11 -12.17 2.88
C GLU A 131 -12.04 -10.94 1.94
N GLY A 132 -11.19 -9.95 2.26
CA GLY A 132 -11.08 -8.70 1.54
C GLY A 132 -9.89 -8.60 0.57
N GLN A 133 -9.28 -9.73 0.21
CA GLN A 133 -8.09 -9.78 -0.64
C GLN A 133 -8.36 -10.43 -1.99
N VAL A 134 -7.74 -9.90 -3.04
CA VAL A 134 -7.79 -10.45 -4.40
C VAL A 134 -6.40 -10.41 -5.02
N GLY A 135 -5.99 -11.52 -5.66
CA GLY A 135 -4.74 -11.60 -6.40
C GLY A 135 -3.48 -11.59 -5.51
N ILE A 136 -3.58 -12.02 -4.25
CA ILE A 136 -2.46 -12.05 -3.30
C ILE A 136 -2.18 -13.48 -2.87
N THR A 137 -0.93 -13.92 -3.02
CA THR A 137 -0.44 -15.18 -2.45
C THR A 137 0.58 -14.89 -1.37
N TYR A 138 0.38 -15.45 -0.17
CA TYR A 138 1.26 -15.23 0.97
C TYR A 138 1.53 -16.52 1.77
N ILE A 139 2.56 -16.46 2.62
CA ILE A 139 2.93 -17.51 3.58
C ILE A 139 2.45 -17.06 4.96
N THR A 140 1.80 -17.96 5.68
CA THR A 140 1.37 -17.75 7.06
C THR A 140 2.36 -18.33 8.05
N CYS A 141 2.43 -17.74 9.25
CA CYS A 141 3.31 -18.17 10.34
C CYS A 141 3.05 -19.62 10.79
N ASP A 142 1.84 -20.14 10.58
CA ASP A 142 1.48 -21.54 10.76
C ASP A 142 1.23 -22.21 9.41
N SER A 143 2.10 -23.14 9.04
CA SER A 143 2.03 -23.88 7.77
C SER A 143 0.86 -24.87 7.77
N ASN A 144 -0.31 -24.45 7.29
CA ASN A 144 -1.23 -25.31 6.55
C ASN A 144 -1.80 -24.49 5.39
N VAL A 145 -1.35 -24.83 4.17
CA VAL A 145 -1.68 -24.16 2.92
C VAL A 145 -3.20 -24.10 2.74
N VAL A 146 -3.81 -22.92 2.91
CA VAL A 146 -5.15 -22.63 2.41
C VAL A 146 -4.98 -21.91 1.08
N SER A 147 -4.95 -22.69 0.00
CA SER A 147 -5.15 -22.17 -1.34
C SER A 147 -6.62 -21.79 -1.48
N ASN A 148 -6.96 -20.51 -1.54
CA ASN A 148 -8.26 -20.07 -2.04
C ASN A 148 -8.25 -20.19 -3.58
N ASP A 149 -8.28 -21.42 -4.07
CA ASP A 149 -8.57 -21.70 -5.47
C ASP A 149 -10.06 -21.40 -5.70
N SER A 150 -10.36 -20.38 -6.50
CA SER A 150 -11.71 -20.13 -6.98
C SER A 150 -12.22 -21.39 -7.70
N PRO A 151 -13.49 -21.82 -7.51
CA PRO A 151 -13.98 -23.04 -8.13
C PRO A 151 -13.92 -22.92 -9.65
N LYS A 152 -13.07 -23.74 -10.28
CA LYS A 152 -13.09 -23.97 -11.72
C LYS A 152 -14.49 -24.46 -12.10
N LYS A 153 -15.24 -23.62 -12.82
CA LYS A 153 -16.48 -24.04 -13.48
C LYS A 153 -16.14 -25.11 -14.51
N THR A 154 -16.42 -26.37 -14.18
CA THR A 154 -16.45 -27.47 -15.12
C THR A 154 -17.65 -27.28 -16.03
N ASN A 155 -17.42 -26.80 -17.25
CA ASN A 155 -18.40 -26.92 -18.32
C ASN A 155 -18.34 -28.37 -18.82
N ILE A 156 -19.35 -29.15 -18.48
CA ILE A 156 -19.66 -30.42 -19.13
C ILE A 156 -20.51 -30.08 -20.35
N THR A 157 -20.04 -30.45 -21.54
CA THR A 157 -20.89 -30.74 -22.70
C THR A 157 -20.25 -31.85 -23.50
#